data_AF-A0A965FEK0-F1
#
_entry.id   AF-A0A965FEK0-F1
#
_cell.length_a   1.000
_cell.length_b   1.000
_cell.length_c   1.000
_cell.angle_alpha   90.00
_cell.angle_beta   90.00
_cell.angle_gamma   90.00
#
_symmetry.space_group_name_H-M   'P 1'
#
loop_
_entity.id
_entity.type
_entity.pdbx_description
1 polymer ?
#
loop_
_entity_poly.entity_id
_entity_poly.type
_entity_poly.pdbx_seq_one_letter_code
_entity_poly.pdbx_strand_id
1 'polypeptide(L)'
;MQDVLSQLRGAAEPTRLRLLALCARGAWCVTELVAILGQSQPRLSRHLKLLVEAGLLTRTPEGANAWFQMAPEADLARHILARLPEADPLLAADRRAAARLAAERARIASDSFRSHGADWDESRALGLPGEAIETALLQALPDGRLGRVLDIGCGTGGLLARLAPRIEEGLGVDASREMLALARSRLTEAGLAHISVRQADMYRLPLPDAGFDAVTLHMVLHYAAWVAACRP
;
A
#
# COMPACT_ATOMS: atom_id res chain seq x y z
N MET A 1 6.40 -7.52 -27.70
CA MET A 1 6.74 -8.98 -27.70
C MET A 1 7.79 -9.33 -26.66
N GLN A 2 8.93 -8.61 -26.60
CA GLN A 2 9.97 -8.86 -25.59
C GLN A 2 9.47 -8.73 -24.14
N ASP A 3 8.67 -7.72 -23.84
CA ASP A 3 8.14 -7.52 -22.47
C ASP A 3 7.22 -8.65 -22.03
N VAL A 4 6.31 -9.08 -22.93
CA VAL A 4 5.43 -10.23 -22.70
C VAL A 4 6.24 -11.50 -22.45
N LEU A 5 7.29 -11.76 -23.22
CA LEU A 5 8.18 -12.90 -22.99
C LEU A 5 8.94 -12.79 -21.67
N SER A 6 9.38 -11.59 -21.29
CA SER A 6 10.03 -11.32 -20.01
C SER A 6 9.08 -11.62 -18.85
N GLN A 7 7.85 -11.13 -18.91
CA GLN A 7 6.80 -11.41 -17.93
C GLN A 7 6.46 -12.89 -17.83
N LEU A 8 6.31 -13.60 -18.95
CA LEU A 8 6.03 -15.04 -18.94
C LEU A 8 7.17 -15.84 -18.28
N ARG A 9 8.43 -15.55 -18.63
CA ARG A 9 9.61 -16.18 -18.00
C ARG A 9 9.72 -15.82 -16.51
N GLY A 10 9.39 -14.56 -16.20
CA GLY A 10 9.31 -14.02 -14.84
C GLY A 10 8.23 -14.71 -14.01
N ALA A 11 7.08 -15.06 -14.58
CA ALA A 11 5.99 -15.69 -13.85
C ALA A 11 6.11 -17.24 -13.79
N ALA A 12 6.75 -17.89 -14.77
CA ALA A 12 6.78 -19.35 -14.93
C ALA A 12 7.71 -20.07 -13.93
N GLU A 13 7.53 -19.87 -12.63
CA GLU A 13 8.18 -20.64 -11.56
C GLU A 13 7.35 -20.59 -10.27
N PRO A 14 7.26 -21.69 -9.49
CA PRO A 14 6.33 -21.78 -8.37
C PRO A 14 6.50 -20.70 -7.29
N THR A 15 7.74 -20.37 -6.91
CA THR A 15 8.00 -19.34 -5.89
C THR A 15 7.57 -17.96 -6.39
N ARG A 16 7.87 -17.64 -7.65
CA ARG A 16 7.47 -16.37 -8.25
C ARG A 16 5.96 -16.23 -8.40
N LEU A 17 5.22 -17.29 -8.73
CA LEU A 17 3.74 -17.25 -8.72
C LEU A 17 3.18 -16.98 -7.32
N ARG A 18 3.73 -17.62 -6.28
CA ARG A 18 3.31 -17.37 -4.89
C ARG A 18 3.59 -15.93 -4.46
N LEU A 19 4.78 -15.41 -4.79
CA LEU A 19 5.13 -14.01 -4.55
C LEU A 19 4.16 -13.05 -5.25
N LEU A 20 3.83 -13.30 -6.52
CA LEU A 20 2.86 -12.51 -7.27
C LEU A 20 1.46 -12.58 -6.63
N ALA A 21 1.01 -13.76 -6.21
CA ALA A 21 -0.28 -13.93 -5.55
C ALA A 21 -0.37 -13.14 -4.23
N LEU A 22 0.71 -13.06 -3.47
CA LEU A 22 0.79 -12.24 -2.25
C LEU A 22 0.82 -10.74 -2.56
N CYS A 23 1.64 -10.33 -3.52
CA CYS A 23 1.81 -8.92 -3.91
C CYS A 23 0.60 -8.36 -4.69
N ALA A 24 -0.23 -9.24 -5.26
CA ALA A 24 -1.53 -8.89 -5.85
C ALA A 24 -2.59 -8.52 -4.81
N ARG A 25 -2.30 -8.71 -3.52
CA ARG A 25 -3.22 -8.40 -2.42
C ARG A 25 -2.69 -7.36 -1.46
N GLY A 26 -1.50 -6.82 -1.68
CA GLY A 26 -0.91 -5.80 -0.82
C GLY A 26 0.60 -5.71 -0.94
N ALA A 27 1.18 -4.79 -0.18
CA ALA A 27 2.61 -4.56 -0.15
C ALA A 27 3.31 -5.40 0.93
N TRP A 28 4.47 -5.95 0.60
CA TRP A 28 5.26 -6.79 1.50
C TRP A 28 6.75 -6.42 1.43
N CYS A 29 7.44 -6.48 2.57
CA CYS A 29 8.89 -6.45 2.58
C CYS A 29 9.48 -7.87 2.52
N VAL A 30 10.77 -7.98 2.20
CA VAL A 30 11.42 -9.28 2.00
C VAL A 30 11.39 -10.17 3.25
N THR A 31 11.51 -9.59 4.45
CA THR A 31 11.50 -10.34 5.71
C THR A 31 10.12 -10.95 6.00
N GLU A 32 9.05 -10.24 5.66
CA GLU A 32 7.68 -10.78 5.74
C GLU A 32 7.48 -11.92 4.75
N LEU A 33 7.94 -11.77 3.51
CA LEU A 33 7.84 -12.83 2.49
C LEU A 33 8.64 -14.09 2.88
N VAL A 34 9.78 -13.92 3.55
CA VAL A 34 10.55 -15.03 4.15
C VAL A 34 9.71 -15.75 5.21
N ALA A 35 9.07 -15.00 6.11
CA ALA A 35 8.21 -15.57 7.14
C ALA A 35 6.97 -16.27 6.58
N ILE A 36 6.37 -15.75 5.50
CA ILE A 36 5.20 -16.36 4.84
C ILE A 36 5.58 -17.65 4.10
N LEU A 37 6.62 -17.60 3.28
CA LEU A 37 6.93 -18.69 2.35
C LEU A 37 7.88 -19.75 2.95
N GLY A 38 8.51 -19.46 4.09
CA GLY A 38 9.46 -20.36 4.75
C GLY A 38 10.74 -20.59 3.93
N GLN A 39 11.09 -19.66 3.05
CA GLN A 39 12.27 -19.74 2.19
C GLN A 39 13.35 -18.74 2.63
N SER A 40 14.61 -19.03 2.32
CA SER A 40 15.72 -18.16 2.71
C SER A 40 15.66 -16.79 2.04
N GLN A 41 16.13 -15.76 2.74
CA GLN A 41 16.17 -14.39 2.22
C GLN A 41 16.98 -14.26 0.92
N PRO A 42 18.19 -14.87 0.75
CA PRO A 42 18.91 -14.77 -0.51
C PRO A 42 18.12 -15.32 -1.71
N ARG A 43 17.36 -16.40 -1.50
CA ARG A 43 16.52 -16.99 -2.54
C ARG A 43 15.36 -16.06 -2.90
N LEU A 44 14.62 -15.56 -1.92
CA LEU A 44 13.49 -14.66 -2.20
C LEU A 44 13.94 -13.32 -2.79
N SER A 45 15.04 -12.74 -2.31
CA SER A 45 15.62 -11.51 -2.89
C SER A 45 15.95 -11.69 -4.38
N ARG A 46 16.51 -12.85 -4.77
CA ARG A 46 16.77 -13.16 -6.18
C ARG A 46 15.48 -13.24 -7.00
N HIS A 47 14.44 -13.88 -6.48
CA HIS A 47 13.14 -13.98 -7.17
C HIS A 47 12.45 -12.62 -7.30
N LEU A 48 12.47 -11.81 -6.24
CA LEU A 48 11.91 -10.45 -6.25
C LEU A 48 12.63 -9.56 -7.27
N LYS A 49 13.96 -9.64 -7.34
CA LYS A 49 14.74 -8.92 -8.36
C LYS A 49 14.28 -9.29 -9.77
N LEU A 50 14.17 -10.58 -10.08
CA LEU A 50 13.71 -11.06 -11.39
C LEU A 50 12.28 -10.60 -11.72
N LEU A 51 11.39 -10.58 -10.73
CA LEU A 51 10.02 -10.11 -10.91
C LEU A 51 9.95 -8.59 -11.19
N VAL A 52 10.81 -7.81 -10.53
CA VAL A 52 10.93 -6.37 -10.78
C VAL A 52 11.53 -6.10 -12.16
N GLU A 53 12.58 -6.82 -12.55
CA GLU A 53 13.19 -6.72 -13.88
C GLU A 53 12.22 -7.13 -15.00
N ALA A 54 11.29 -8.05 -14.71
CA ALA A 54 10.23 -8.44 -15.63
C ALA A 54 9.04 -7.46 -15.66
N GLY A 55 9.05 -6.40 -14.85
CA GLY A 55 7.94 -5.44 -14.75
C GLY A 55 6.68 -6.00 -14.09
N LEU A 56 6.80 -7.10 -13.33
CA LEU A 56 5.67 -7.76 -12.67
C LEU A 56 5.42 -7.23 -11.25
N LEU A 57 6.48 -6.77 -10.59
CA LEU A 57 6.42 -6.13 -9.28
C LEU A 57 7.05 -4.73 -9.36
N THR A 58 6.52 -3.80 -8.58
CA THR A 58 7.19 -2.55 -8.25
C THR A 58 8.00 -2.73 -6.97
N ARG A 59 9.09 -1.97 -6.85
CA ARG A 59 9.93 -1.92 -5.65
C ARG A 59 10.02 -0.48 -5.16
N THR A 60 9.55 -0.23 -3.95
CA THR A 60 9.59 1.08 -3.32
C THR A 60 10.58 1.06 -2.15
N PRO A 61 11.73 1.76 -2.24
CA PRO A 61 12.66 1.90 -1.13
C PRO A 61 12.02 2.71 0.00
N GLU A 62 12.17 2.26 1.25
CA GLU A 62 11.69 2.97 2.43
C GLU A 62 12.61 2.68 3.63
N GLY A 63 13.40 3.69 4.03
CA GLY A 63 14.42 3.53 5.07
C GLY A 63 15.44 2.44 4.71
N ALA A 64 15.63 1.49 5.62
CA ALA A 64 16.54 0.35 5.42
C ALA A 64 15.91 -0.80 4.59
N ASN A 65 14.61 -0.73 4.31
CA ASN A 65 13.85 -1.81 3.67
C ASN A 65 13.37 -1.40 2.27
N ALA A 66 12.81 -2.38 1.55
CA ALA A 66 12.07 -2.13 0.33
C ALA A 66 10.75 -2.91 0.36
N TRP A 67 9.70 -2.24 -0.11
CA TRP A 67 8.37 -2.79 -0.24
C TRP A 67 8.14 -3.23 -1.68
N PHE A 68 7.50 -4.39 -1.83
CA PHE A 68 7.17 -5.01 -3.10
C PHE A 68 5.66 -5.13 -3.23
N GLN A 69 5.15 -4.75 -4.39
CA GLN A 69 3.72 -4.77 -4.71
C GLN A 69 3.55 -5.13 -6.18
N MET A 70 2.37 -5.64 -6.56
CA MET A 70 2.06 -5.88 -7.96
C MET A 70 2.20 -4.59 -8.76
N ALA A 71 2.88 -4.66 -9.91
CA ALA A 71 2.98 -3.49 -10.77
C ALA A 71 1.61 -3.17 -11.41
N PRO A 72 1.24 -1.88 -11.55
CA PRO A 72 0.00 -1.48 -12.21
C PRO A 72 -0.14 -2.08 -13.61
N GLU A 73 0.95 -2.12 -14.38
CA GLU A 73 0.97 -2.63 -15.76
C GLU A 73 1.09 -4.17 -15.87
N ALA A 74 1.05 -4.91 -14.75
CA ALA A 74 1.20 -6.37 -14.75
C ALA A 74 -0.09 -7.12 -15.12
N ASP A 75 -0.79 -6.69 -16.18
CA ASP A 75 -2.06 -7.26 -16.64
C ASP A 75 -1.98 -8.77 -16.84
N LEU A 76 -0.90 -9.24 -17.50
CA LEU A 76 -0.72 -10.65 -17.78
C LEU A 76 -0.60 -11.50 -16.50
N ALA A 77 0.12 -11.01 -15.50
CA ALA A 77 0.22 -11.70 -14.21
C ALA A 77 -1.15 -11.73 -13.51
N ARG A 78 -1.92 -10.63 -13.53
CA ARG A 78 -3.29 -10.63 -12.99
C ARG A 78 -4.17 -11.68 -13.69
N HIS A 79 -4.08 -11.80 -15.01
CA HIS A 79 -4.81 -12.82 -15.78
C HIS A 79 -4.36 -14.26 -15.48
N ILE A 80 -3.07 -14.48 -15.20
CA ILE A 80 -2.55 -15.79 -14.79
C ILE A 80 -3.06 -16.13 -13.38
N LEU A 81 -2.96 -15.19 -12.44
CA LEU A 81 -3.40 -15.39 -11.06
C LEU A 81 -4.91 -15.67 -10.97
N ALA A 82 -5.73 -15.01 -11.78
CA ALA A 82 -7.17 -15.24 -11.85
C ALA A 82 -7.55 -16.66 -12.33
N ARG A 83 -6.62 -17.39 -12.95
CA ARG A 83 -6.80 -18.78 -13.38
C ARG A 83 -6.27 -19.80 -12.38
N LEU A 84 -5.56 -19.36 -11.34
CA LEU A 84 -5.09 -20.27 -10.30
C LEU A 84 -6.29 -20.74 -9.46
N PRO A 85 -6.34 -22.03 -9.07
CA PRO A 85 -7.44 -22.54 -8.28
C PRO A 85 -7.47 -21.82 -6.92
N GLU A 86 -8.58 -21.16 -6.61
CA GLU A 86 -8.73 -20.44 -5.35
C GLU A 86 -8.61 -21.38 -4.14
N ALA A 87 -8.97 -22.66 -4.30
CA ALA A 87 -8.84 -23.70 -3.28
C ALA A 87 -7.45 -24.36 -3.23
N ASP A 88 -6.45 -23.86 -3.97
CA ASP A 88 -5.08 -24.38 -3.90
C ASP A 88 -4.58 -24.35 -2.44
N PRO A 89 -4.21 -25.51 -1.85
CA PRO A 89 -3.84 -25.57 -0.44
C PRO A 89 -2.62 -24.71 -0.08
N LEU A 90 -1.66 -24.58 -1.00
CA LEU A 90 -0.43 -23.82 -0.79
C LEU A 90 -0.73 -22.32 -0.80
N LEU A 91 -1.47 -21.83 -1.81
CA LEU A 91 -1.89 -20.42 -1.87
C LEU A 91 -2.84 -20.04 -0.74
N ALA A 92 -3.70 -20.97 -0.31
CA ALA A 92 -4.54 -20.77 0.87
C ALA A 92 -3.73 -20.66 2.16
N ALA A 93 -2.68 -21.48 2.32
CA ALA A 93 -1.77 -21.38 3.46
C ALA A 93 -0.99 -20.05 3.46
N ASP A 94 -0.47 -19.64 2.30
CA ASP A 94 0.23 -18.37 2.13
C ASP A 94 -0.67 -17.18 2.49
N ARG A 95 -1.93 -17.18 2.02
CA ARG A 95 -2.92 -16.14 2.37
C ARG A 95 -3.20 -16.07 3.88
N ARG A 96 -3.31 -17.21 4.56
CA ARG A 96 -3.50 -17.24 6.03
C ARG A 96 -2.27 -16.75 6.79
N ALA A 97 -1.06 -17.09 6.34
CA ALA A 97 0.17 -16.57 6.93
C ALA A 97 0.30 -15.05 6.72
N ALA A 98 0.01 -14.57 5.51
CA ALA A 98 -0.04 -13.16 5.17
C ALA A 98 -1.02 -12.38 6.05
N ALA A 99 -2.27 -12.85 6.18
CA ALA A 99 -3.28 -12.20 7.02
C ALA A 99 -2.83 -12.09 8.49
N ARG A 100 -2.20 -13.15 9.04
CA ARG A 100 -1.66 -13.11 10.41
C ARG A 100 -0.55 -12.08 10.58
N LEU A 101 0.38 -11.99 9.63
CA LEU A 101 1.46 -10.99 9.69
C LEU A 101 0.95 -9.57 9.50
N ALA A 102 -0.03 -9.34 8.61
CA ALA A 102 -0.66 -8.04 8.45
C ALA A 102 -1.33 -7.58 9.76
N ALA A 103 -2.08 -8.48 10.42
CA ALA A 103 -2.70 -8.20 11.71
C ALA A 103 -1.66 -7.92 12.81
N GLU A 104 -0.58 -8.70 12.87
CA GLU A 104 0.49 -8.48 13.84
C GLU A 104 1.22 -7.16 13.62
N ARG A 105 1.53 -6.83 12.36
CA ARG A 105 2.08 -5.52 11.97
C ARG A 105 1.17 -4.38 12.41
N ALA A 106 -0.15 -4.52 12.21
CA ALA A 106 -1.11 -3.52 12.66
C ALA A 106 -1.10 -3.37 14.18
N ARG A 107 -1.11 -4.48 14.92
CA ARG A 107 -1.07 -4.48 16.38
C ARG A 107 0.18 -3.79 16.93
N ILE A 108 1.37 -4.17 16.45
CA ILE A 108 2.63 -3.56 16.86
C ILE A 108 2.65 -2.06 16.58
N ALA A 109 2.19 -1.65 15.39
CA ALA A 109 2.13 -0.24 15.03
C ALA A 109 1.14 0.54 15.91
N SER A 110 -0.05 -0.01 16.18
CA SER A 110 -1.04 0.60 17.09
C SER A 110 -0.50 0.74 18.50
N ASP A 111 0.13 -0.31 19.05
CA ASP A 111 0.67 -0.30 20.41
C ASP A 111 1.82 0.72 20.53
N SER A 112 2.71 0.75 19.54
CA SER A 112 3.79 1.74 19.49
C SER A 112 3.25 3.17 19.38
N PHE A 113 2.28 3.43 18.51
CA PHE A 113 1.70 4.77 18.36
C PHE A 113 1.00 5.25 19.64
N ARG A 114 0.20 4.39 20.28
CA ARG A 114 -0.45 4.68 21.58
C ARG A 114 0.57 5.00 22.67
N SER A 115 1.70 4.31 22.71
CA SER A 115 2.75 4.57 23.71
C SER A 115 3.39 5.97 23.58
N HIS A 116 3.27 6.60 22.40
CA HIS A 116 3.68 7.99 22.18
C HIS A 116 2.58 9.01 22.52
N GLY A 117 1.44 8.57 23.06
CA GLY A 117 0.37 9.44 23.58
C GLY A 117 -0.61 9.98 22.54
N ALA A 118 -0.64 9.41 21.33
CA ALA A 118 -1.51 9.85 20.24
C ALA A 118 -2.64 8.84 19.94
N ASP A 119 -3.82 9.34 19.58
CA ASP A 119 -4.91 8.56 18.98
C ASP A 119 -4.75 8.58 17.45
N TRP A 120 -4.95 7.44 16.78
CA TRP A 120 -4.80 7.35 15.32
C TRP A 120 -5.99 7.96 14.57
N ASP A 121 -7.15 8.08 15.24
CA ASP A 121 -8.36 8.68 14.69
C ASP A 121 -8.40 10.15 15.13
N GLU A 122 -7.67 10.99 14.42
CA GLU A 122 -7.49 12.39 14.79
C GLU A 122 -8.82 13.17 14.76
N SER A 123 -9.76 12.76 13.90
CA SER A 123 -11.13 13.29 13.93
C SER A 123 -11.81 12.99 15.27
N ARG A 124 -11.69 11.75 15.76
CA ARG A 124 -12.17 11.38 17.11
C ARG A 124 -11.44 12.12 18.21
N ALA A 125 -10.13 12.27 18.11
CA ALA A 125 -9.31 13.01 19.08
C ALA A 125 -9.74 14.48 19.21
N LEU A 126 -10.17 15.09 18.10
CA LEU A 126 -10.64 16.47 18.02
C LEU A 126 -12.17 16.62 18.20
N GLY A 127 -12.90 15.53 18.46
CA GLY A 127 -14.35 15.54 18.60
C GLY A 127 -15.10 15.90 17.29
N LEU A 128 -14.44 15.74 16.15
CA LEU A 128 -14.98 16.03 14.83
C LEU A 128 -15.78 14.83 14.28
N PRO A 129 -16.84 15.06 13.48
CA PRO A 129 -17.60 14.00 12.86
C PRO A 129 -16.84 13.43 11.65
N GLY A 130 -15.81 12.60 11.90
CA GLY A 130 -14.88 12.11 10.86
C GLY A 130 -15.56 11.50 9.64
N GLU A 131 -16.59 10.67 9.85
CA GLU A 131 -17.41 10.08 8.78
C GLU A 131 -18.07 11.13 7.88
N ALA A 132 -18.60 12.20 8.47
CA ALA A 132 -19.26 13.27 7.72
C ALA A 132 -18.23 14.10 6.95
N ILE A 133 -17.05 14.34 7.52
CA ILE A 133 -15.95 15.05 6.86
C ILE A 133 -15.45 14.24 5.66
N GLU A 134 -15.19 12.95 5.84
CA GLU A 134 -14.77 12.08 4.74
C GLU A 134 -15.85 11.99 3.66
N THR A 135 -17.13 11.88 4.03
CA THR A 135 -18.24 11.90 3.07
C THR A 135 -18.27 13.20 2.26
N ALA A 136 -18.12 14.35 2.93
CA ALA A 136 -18.09 15.65 2.26
C ALA A 136 -16.87 15.77 1.32
N LEU A 137 -15.69 15.28 1.72
CA LEU A 137 -14.52 15.23 0.85
C LEU A 137 -14.74 14.35 -0.39
N LEU A 138 -15.34 13.18 -0.22
CA LEU A 138 -15.67 12.28 -1.33
C LEU A 138 -16.67 12.90 -2.32
N GLN A 139 -17.58 13.74 -1.84
CA GLN A 139 -18.54 14.50 -2.64
C GLN A 139 -17.90 15.72 -3.35
N ALA A 140 -16.82 16.27 -2.81
CA ALA A 140 -16.10 17.39 -3.43
C ALA A 140 -15.18 16.94 -4.58
N LEU A 141 -14.87 15.65 -4.68
CA LEU A 141 -14.07 15.09 -5.77
C LEU A 141 -14.89 14.97 -7.06
N PRO A 142 -14.27 15.09 -8.25
CA PRO A 142 -14.96 14.97 -9.52
C PRO A 142 -15.78 13.69 -9.63
N ASP A 143 -16.98 13.79 -10.20
CA ASP A 143 -17.85 12.65 -10.46
C ASP A 143 -17.18 11.62 -11.39
N GLY A 144 -17.60 10.36 -11.25
CA GLY A 144 -17.08 9.26 -12.06
C GLY A 144 -15.79 8.64 -11.52
N ARG A 145 -15.06 7.97 -12.43
CA ARG A 145 -13.83 7.24 -12.13
C ARG A 145 -12.63 8.14 -12.40
N LEU A 146 -11.77 8.27 -11.40
CA LEU A 146 -10.51 9.01 -11.47
C LEU A 146 -9.38 8.06 -11.91
N GLY A 147 -8.33 8.60 -12.52
CA GLY A 147 -7.11 7.86 -12.76
C GLY A 147 -6.29 7.74 -11.48
N ARG A 148 -5.28 8.59 -11.33
CA ARG A 148 -4.29 8.52 -10.25
C ARG A 148 -4.60 9.54 -9.16
N VAL A 149 -4.70 9.08 -7.91
CA VAL A 149 -4.99 9.93 -6.75
C VAL A 149 -3.84 9.89 -5.74
N LEU A 150 -3.47 11.06 -5.23
CA LEU A 150 -2.48 11.22 -4.16
C LEU A 150 -3.17 11.69 -2.88
N ASP A 151 -2.91 11.01 -1.76
CA ASP A 151 -3.36 11.44 -0.43
C ASP A 151 -2.14 11.80 0.43
N ILE A 152 -2.02 13.08 0.80
CA ILE A 152 -0.91 13.62 1.59
C ILE A 152 -1.30 13.66 3.06
N GLY A 153 -0.51 13.02 3.92
CA GLY A 153 -0.90 12.75 5.29
C GLY A 153 -1.94 11.64 5.36
N CYS A 154 -1.73 10.56 4.62
CA CYS A 154 -2.74 9.52 4.45
C CYS A 154 -3.10 8.77 5.74
N GLY A 155 -2.29 8.93 6.80
CA GLY A 155 -2.50 8.30 8.08
C GLY A 155 -2.63 6.79 7.94
N THR A 156 -3.74 6.25 8.44
CA THR A 156 -4.07 4.83 8.37
C THR A 156 -4.68 4.40 7.02
N GLY A 157 -4.69 5.26 6.01
CA GLY A 157 -5.19 4.97 4.65
C GLY A 157 -6.71 4.81 4.55
N GLY A 158 -7.46 5.38 5.50
CA GLY A 158 -8.93 5.24 5.55
C GLY A 158 -9.63 5.86 4.34
N LEU A 159 -9.29 7.11 4.02
CA LEU A 159 -9.82 7.81 2.86
C LEU A 159 -9.47 7.08 1.56
N LEU A 160 -8.22 6.64 1.40
CA LEU A 160 -7.79 5.84 0.24
C LEU A 160 -8.59 4.55 0.09
N ALA A 161 -8.84 3.82 1.17
CA ALA A 161 -9.65 2.60 1.12
C ALA A 161 -11.08 2.87 0.64
N ARG A 162 -11.66 4.02 1.00
CA ARG A 162 -12.99 4.45 0.54
C ARG A 162 -13.00 4.93 -0.91
N LEU A 163 -11.92 5.55 -1.35
CA LEU A 163 -11.73 5.99 -2.73
C LEU A 163 -11.44 4.84 -3.69
N ALA A 164 -10.96 3.71 -3.18
CA ALA A 164 -10.50 2.58 -3.97
C ALA A 164 -11.43 2.13 -5.11
N PRO A 165 -12.78 2.09 -4.95
CA PRO A 165 -13.68 1.71 -6.04
C PRO A 165 -13.78 2.74 -7.17
N ARG A 166 -13.36 3.99 -6.93
CA ARG A 166 -13.49 5.12 -7.86
C ARG A 166 -12.18 5.51 -8.53
N ILE A 167 -11.05 4.88 -8.21
CA ILE A 167 -9.72 5.27 -8.71
C ILE A 167 -9.04 4.13 -9.46
N GLU A 168 -8.22 4.46 -10.46
CA GLU A 168 -7.33 3.50 -11.12
C GLU A 168 -6.14 3.14 -10.23
N GLU A 169 -5.52 4.15 -9.64
CA GLU A 169 -4.34 3.99 -8.79
C GLU A 169 -4.38 4.99 -7.63
N GLY A 170 -4.02 4.54 -6.44
CA GLY A 170 -3.89 5.39 -5.25
C GLY A 170 -2.47 5.38 -4.70
N LEU A 171 -1.98 6.56 -4.32
CA LEU A 171 -0.77 6.69 -3.52
C LEU A 171 -1.05 7.49 -2.25
N GLY A 172 -0.81 6.88 -1.09
CA GLY A 172 -0.74 7.60 0.18
C GLY A 172 0.69 7.96 0.55
N VAL A 173 0.88 9.15 1.10
CA VAL A 173 2.15 9.52 1.73
C VAL A 173 1.93 9.99 3.16
N ASP A 174 2.83 9.59 4.05
CA ASP A 174 2.81 10.00 5.45
C ASP A 174 4.23 10.10 6.00
N ALA A 175 4.45 10.92 7.03
CA ALA A 175 5.74 11.04 7.69
C ALA A 175 5.97 9.90 8.70
N SER A 176 4.91 9.40 9.34
CA SER A 176 4.96 8.35 10.38
C SER A 176 5.03 6.96 9.75
N ARG A 177 6.03 6.18 10.16
CA ARG A 177 6.18 4.79 9.74
C ARG A 177 5.10 3.90 10.37
N GLU A 178 4.68 4.24 11.57
CA GLU A 178 3.64 3.56 12.34
C GLU A 178 2.30 3.70 11.61
N MET A 179 1.93 4.91 11.17
CA MET A 179 0.71 5.14 10.38
C MET A 179 0.75 4.38 9.05
N LEU A 180 1.88 4.38 8.36
CA LEU A 180 2.03 3.62 7.12
C LEU A 180 1.97 2.11 7.34
N ALA A 181 2.45 1.58 8.47
CA ALA A 181 2.31 0.18 8.82
C ALA A 181 0.83 -0.20 9.01
N LEU A 182 0.05 0.65 9.68
CA LEU A 182 -1.40 0.50 9.82
C LEU A 182 -2.11 0.58 8.47
N ALA A 183 -1.75 1.55 7.64
CA ALA A 183 -2.31 1.73 6.30
C ALA A 183 -2.07 0.51 5.42
N ARG A 184 -0.83 -0.03 5.40
CA ARG A 184 -0.51 -1.24 4.64
C ARG A 184 -1.35 -2.43 5.10
N SER A 185 -1.50 -2.62 6.41
CA SER A 185 -2.34 -3.71 6.92
C SER A 185 -3.80 -3.56 6.51
N ARG A 186 -4.39 -2.36 6.63
CA ARG A 186 -5.76 -2.09 6.16
C ARG A 186 -5.93 -2.37 4.67
N LEU A 187 -5.02 -1.85 3.84
CA LEU A 187 -5.09 -2.01 2.39
C LEU A 187 -4.89 -3.48 1.97
N THR A 188 -3.99 -4.20 2.65
CA THR A 188 -3.78 -5.63 2.43
C THR A 188 -5.01 -6.47 2.81
N GLU A 189 -5.62 -6.18 3.96
CA GLU A 189 -6.83 -6.86 4.42
C GLU A 189 -7.99 -6.64 3.45
N ALA A 190 -8.14 -5.41 2.94
CA ALA A 190 -9.13 -5.07 1.93
C ALA A 190 -8.76 -5.57 0.50
N GLY A 191 -7.55 -6.11 0.30
CA GLY A 191 -7.08 -6.60 -1.00
C GLY A 191 -6.88 -5.50 -2.05
N LEU A 192 -6.64 -4.25 -1.61
CA LEU A 192 -6.56 -3.07 -2.46
C LEU A 192 -5.14 -2.87 -3.01
N ALA A 193 -4.71 -3.79 -3.87
CA ALA A 193 -3.34 -3.78 -4.42
C ALA A 193 -3.08 -2.72 -5.49
N HIS A 194 -4.10 -1.97 -5.92
CA HIS A 194 -3.93 -0.76 -6.74
C HIS A 194 -3.69 0.49 -5.89
N ILE A 195 -3.65 0.37 -4.56
CA ILE A 195 -3.30 1.44 -3.64
C ILE A 195 -1.97 1.09 -2.98
N SER A 196 -1.04 2.04 -2.99
CA SER A 196 0.24 1.94 -2.30
C SER A 196 0.41 3.07 -1.31
N VAL A 197 1.29 2.89 -0.32
CA VAL A 197 1.65 3.96 0.61
C VAL A 197 3.17 4.04 0.76
N ARG A 198 3.68 5.25 0.99
CA ARG A 198 5.12 5.53 1.04
C ARG A 198 5.45 6.62 2.06
N GLN A 199 6.56 6.46 2.76
CA GLN A 199 7.08 7.51 3.63
C GLN A 199 7.55 8.72 2.82
N ALA A 200 6.99 9.89 3.10
CA ALA A 200 7.46 11.17 2.56
C ALA A 200 7.07 12.34 3.47
N ASP A 201 7.82 13.42 3.36
CA ASP A 201 7.48 14.70 3.97
C ASP A 201 6.57 15.48 3.01
N MET A 202 5.47 16.07 3.52
CA MET A 202 4.52 16.85 2.73
C MET A 202 5.16 18.07 2.02
N TYR A 203 6.26 18.61 2.54
CA TYR A 203 7.04 19.70 1.95
C TYR A 203 8.02 19.24 0.87
N ARG A 204 8.33 17.94 0.86
CA ARG A 204 9.34 17.38 -0.03
C ARG A 204 8.87 16.03 -0.55
N LEU A 205 7.95 16.10 -1.51
CA LEU A 205 7.41 14.93 -2.20
C LEU A 205 8.34 14.52 -3.35
N PRO A 206 8.96 13.33 -3.32
CA PRO A 206 9.71 12.80 -4.46
C PRO A 206 8.73 12.17 -5.44
N LEU A 207 7.89 13.01 -6.04
CA LEU A 207 6.85 12.65 -6.98
C LEU A 207 6.97 13.51 -8.24
N PRO A 208 6.61 12.98 -9.42
CA PRO A 208 6.60 13.77 -10.63
C PRO A 208 5.51 14.85 -10.56
N ASP A 209 5.80 16.03 -11.11
CA ASP A 209 4.81 17.07 -11.32
C ASP A 209 3.70 16.60 -12.27
N ALA A 210 2.48 17.09 -12.07
CA ALA A 210 1.30 16.78 -12.89
C ALA A 210 1.02 15.27 -13.08
N GLY A 211 1.44 14.43 -12.12
CA GLY A 211 1.26 12.98 -12.19
C GLY A 211 -0.08 12.44 -11.66
N PHE A 212 -0.94 13.29 -11.09
CA PHE A 212 -2.15 12.88 -10.40
C PHE A 212 -3.35 13.72 -10.84
N ASP A 213 -4.50 13.08 -10.97
CA ASP A 213 -5.76 13.71 -11.37
C ASP A 213 -6.46 14.39 -10.18
N ALA A 214 -6.20 13.90 -8.96
CA ALA A 214 -6.66 14.52 -7.73
C ALA A 214 -5.62 14.36 -6.61
N VAL A 215 -5.57 15.36 -5.74
CA VAL A 215 -4.73 15.37 -4.53
C VAL A 215 -5.60 15.72 -3.32
N THR A 216 -5.54 14.89 -2.28
CA THR A 216 -6.26 15.10 -1.01
C THR A 216 -5.29 15.46 0.11
N LEU A 217 -5.74 16.39 0.96
CA LEU A 217 -5.07 16.78 2.21
C LEU A 217 -6.13 16.77 3.30
N HIS A 218 -6.33 15.62 3.94
CA HIS A 218 -7.33 15.44 4.98
C HIS A 218 -6.66 15.39 6.35
N MET A 219 -7.04 16.32 7.26
CA MET A 219 -6.50 16.36 8.63
C MET A 219 -4.96 16.38 8.69
N VAL A 220 -4.31 17.06 7.76
CA VAL A 220 -2.83 17.17 7.75
C VAL A 220 -2.33 18.61 7.85
N LEU A 221 -3.14 19.58 7.40
CA LEU A 221 -2.71 20.97 7.26
C LEU A 221 -2.43 21.68 8.59
N HIS A 222 -2.98 21.20 9.71
CA HIS A 222 -2.66 21.75 11.03
C HIS A 222 -1.25 21.38 11.53
N TYR A 223 -0.60 20.41 10.90
CA TYR A 223 0.84 20.15 11.07
C TYR A 223 1.71 21.04 10.19
N ALA A 224 1.11 21.89 9.35
CA ALA A 224 1.89 22.71 8.46
C ALA A 224 2.70 23.78 9.22
N ALA A 225 3.97 23.97 8.87
CA ALA A 225 4.90 24.88 9.52
C ALA A 225 4.38 26.33 9.53
N TRP A 226 3.61 26.74 8.51
CA TRP A 226 2.97 28.06 8.49
C TRP A 226 1.85 28.20 9.54
N VAL A 227 1.09 27.13 9.82
CA VAL A 227 0.06 27.12 10.87
C VAL A 227 0.70 27.13 12.27
N ALA A 228 1.85 26.46 12.45
CA ALA A 228 2.59 26.48 13.71
C ALA A 228 3.10 27.89 14.09
N ALA A 229 3.40 28.74 13.11
CA ALA A 229 3.81 30.13 13.33
C ALA A 229 2.64 31.08 13.66
N CYS A 230 1.39 30.65 13.47
CA CYS A 230 0.17 31.43 13.70
C CYS A 230 -0.62 30.98 14.94
N ARG A 231 -0.05 30.13 15.81
CA ARG A 231 -0.62 29.89 17.14
C ARG A 231 -0.51 31.19 17.97
N PRO A 232 -1.61 31.73 18.50
CA PRO A 232 -1.58 32.93 19.35
C PRO A 232 -0.81 32.69 20.65
#